data_AF-A0A3E4YM32-F1
#
_entry.id   AF-A0A3E4YM32-F1
#
_cell.length_a   1.000
_cell.length_b   1.000
_cell.length_c   1.000
_cell.angle_alpha   90.00
_cell.angle_beta   90.00
_cell.angle_gamma   90.00
#
_symmetry.space_group_name_H-M   'P 1'
#
loop_
_entity.id
_entity.type
_entity.pdbx_description
1 polymer ?
#
loop_
_entity_poly.entity_id
_entity_poly.type
_entity_poly.pdbx_seq_one_letter_code
_entity_poly.pdbx_strand_id
1 'polypeptide(L)' 'MESVRNGNTIIFNNFIVLKEADNFWGVYEKYPDNSYNIKAITSGTTCDNACKKAKLLQIGYDLAKEYSYY' A
#
# COMPACT_ATOMS: atom_id res chain seq x y z
N MET A 1 -11.50 0.89 -7.35
CA MET A 1 -10.52 0.76 -6.27
C MET A 1 -10.41 2.12 -5.60
N GLU A 2 -11.04 2.23 -4.43
CA GLU A 2 -11.11 3.49 -3.68
C GLU A 2 -9.99 3.49 -2.65
N SER A 3 -9.21 4.57 -2.57
CA SER A 3 -8.23 4.75 -1.51
C SER A 3 -8.75 5.79 -0.52
N VAL A 4 -8.84 5.43 0.76
CA VAL A 4 -9.25 6.36 1.81
C VAL A 4 -8.02 7.09 2.32
N ARG A 5 -8.04 8.42 2.28
CA ARG A 5 -6.98 9.27 2.83
C ARG A 5 -7.38 9.78 4.20
N ASN A 6 -6.57 9.48 5.21
CA ASN A 6 -6.71 10.03 6.57
C ASN A 6 -5.38 10.61 7.04
N GLY A 7 -5.21 11.93 6.91
CA GLY A 7 -3.97 12.62 7.25
C GLY A 7 -2.76 12.08 6.49
N ASN A 8 -1.82 11.49 7.24
CA ASN A 8 -0.56 10.91 6.77
C ASN A 8 -0.69 9.47 6.26
N THR A 9 -1.92 8.95 6.14
CA THR A 9 -2.22 7.56 5.79
C THR A 9 -3.10 7.47 4.56
N ILE A 10 -2.77 6.55 3.65
CA ILE A 10 -3.59 6.21 2.49
C ILE A 10 -3.75 4.70 2.45
N ILE A 11 -5.00 4.23 2.48
CA ILE A 11 -5.31 2.79 2.52
C ILE A 11 -5.68 2.31 1.13
N PHE A 12 -5.00 1.27 0.69
CA PHE A 12 -5.39 0.39 -0.41
C PHE A 12 -5.85 -0.95 0.20
N ASN A 13 -6.64 -1.75 -0.52
CA ASN A 13 -7.27 -2.96 0.04
C ASN A 13 -6.30 -3.83 0.88
N ASN A 14 -5.18 -4.23 0.27
CA ASN A 14 -4.16 -5.09 0.89
C ASN A 14 -2.87 -4.35 1.25
N PHE A 15 -2.80 -3.03 1.00
CA PHE A 15 -1.60 -2.24 1.22
C PHE A 15 -1.91 -0.91 1.88
N ILE A 16 -1.01 -0.40 2.71
CA ILE A 16 -1.16 0.92 3.33
C ILE A 16 0.06 1.76 3.01
N VAL A 17 -0.17 3.04 2.76
CA VAL A 17 0.88 4.04 2.52
C VAL A 17 0.89 5.02 3.68
N LEU A 18 2.06 5.19 4.30
CA LEU A 18 2.24 6.01 5.50
C LEU A 18 3.36 7.02 5.31
N LYS A 19 3.13 8.28 5.69
CA LYS A 19 4.20 9.28 5.83
C LYS A 19 4.91 9.06 7.17
N GLU A 20 6.18 8.70 7.13
CA GLU A 20 7.00 8.51 8.34
C GLU A 20 8.06 9.60 8.51
N ALA A 21 8.51 10.19 7.39
CA ALA A 21 9.42 11.33 7.40
C ALA A 21 9.12 12.25 6.21
N ASP A 22 9.75 13.43 6.16
CA ASP A 22 9.45 14.42 5.12
C ASP A 22 9.69 13.95 3.69
N ASN A 23 10.70 13.10 3.50
CA ASN A 23 11.02 12.49 2.19
C ASN A 23 10.86 10.97 2.21
N PHE A 24 10.00 10.45 3.08
CA PHE A 24 9.75 9.01 3.16
C PHE A 24 8.28 8.69 3.35
N TRP A 25 7.73 8.05 2.33
CA TRP A 25 6.41 7.43 2.31
C TRP A 25 6.58 5.92 2.15
N GLY A 26 6.35 5.17 3.22
CA GLY A 26 6.45 3.72 3.23
C GLY A 26 5.18 3.06 2.70
N VAL A 27 5.33 1.94 2.00
CA VAL A 27 4.23 1.07 1.56
C VAL A 27 4.34 -0.26 2.31
N TYR A 28 3.28 -0.63 3.00
CA TYR A 28 3.25 -1.78 3.90
C TYR A 28 2.12 -2.73 3.51
N GLU A 29 2.29 -4.02 3.81
CA GLU A 29 1.19 -4.98 3.76
C GLU A 29 0.18 -4.65 4.85
N LYS A 30 -1.11 -4.67 4.49
CA LYS A 30 -2.21 -4.45 5.43
C LYS A 30 -2.85 -5.79 5.78
N TYR A 31 -3.04 -6.01 7.08
CA TYR A 31 -3.74 -7.17 7.61
C TYR A 31 -5.27 -6.93 7.70
N PRO A 32 -6.08 -7.99 7.88
CA PRO A 32 -7.54 -7.88 7.92
C PRO A 32 -8.08 -6.99 9.06
N ASP A 33 -7.36 -6.90 10.17
CA ASP A 33 -7.68 -6.04 11.32
C ASP A 33 -7.25 -4.56 11.11
N ASN A 34 -6.80 -4.21 9.90
CA ASN A 34 -6.22 -2.93 9.51
C ASN A 34 -4.87 -2.60 10.18
N SER A 35 -4.25 -3.54 10.90
CA SER A 35 -2.84 -3.44 11.24
C SER A 35 -1.98 -3.64 9.99
N TYR A 36 -0.68 -3.37 10.10
CA TYR A 36 0.24 -3.46 8.98
C TYR A 36 1.58 -4.04 9.40
N ASN A 37 2.28 -4.62 8.42
CA ASN A 37 3.62 -5.16 8.64
C ASN A 37 4.58 -4.04 9.07
N ILE A 38 5.47 -4.30 10.03
CA ILE A 38 6.46 -3.30 10.48
C ILE A 38 7.48 -2.94 9.40
N LYS A 39 7.70 -3.83 8.44
CA LYS A 39 8.68 -3.62 7.37
C LYS A 39 8.01 -3.14 6.09
N ALA A 40 8.48 -2.00 5.58
CA ALA A 40 8.03 -1.49 4.29
C ALA A 40 8.42 -2.47 3.17
N ILE A 41 7.45 -2.80 2.32
CA ILE A 41 7.65 -3.58 1.08
C ILE A 41 8.40 -2.71 0.07
N THR A 42 8.01 -1.44 -0.02
CA THR A 42 8.64 -0.44 -0.86
C THR A 42 8.38 0.96 -0.30
N SER A 43 8.95 1.99 -0.90
CA SER A 43 8.76 3.37 -0.47
C SER A 43 8.80 4.36 -1.64
N GLY A 44 8.38 5.59 -1.38
CA GLY A 44 8.53 6.73 -2.27
C GLY A 44 9.01 7.96 -1.50
N THR A 45 9.72 8.86 -2.17
CA THR A 45 10.10 10.16 -1.59
C THR A 45 8.91 11.12 -1.49
N THR A 46 7.88 10.90 -2.31
CA THR A 46 6.63 11.64 -2.30
C THR A 46 5.45 10.68 -2.14
N CYS A 47 4.33 11.23 -1.65
CA CYS A 47 3.05 10.52 -1.55
C CYS A 47 2.67 9.87 -2.90
N ASP A 48 2.73 10.63 -3.99
CA ASP A 48 2.35 10.14 -5.32
C ASP A 48 3.21 8.96 -5.79
N ASN A 49 4.53 9.00 -5.53
CA ASN A 49 5.43 7.92 -5.91
C ASN A 49 5.13 6.65 -5.12
N ALA A 50 4.86 6.77 -3.81
CA ALA A 50 4.48 5.63 -2.98
C ALA A 50 3.10 5.07 -3.37
N CYS A 51 2.12 5.93 -3.63
CA CYS A 51 0.78 5.55 -4.07
C CYS A 51 0.78 4.82 -5.42
N LYS A 52 1.58 5.27 -6.39
CA LYS A 52 1.74 4.57 -7.69
C LYS A 52 2.28 3.15 -7.49
N LYS A 53 3.27 2.98 -6.61
CA LYS A 53 3.82 1.67 -6.28
C LYS A 53 2.82 0.78 -5.54
N ALA A 54 2.11 1.32 -4.56
CA ALA A 54 1.05 0.60 -3.85
C ALA A 54 -0.07 0.12 -4.79
N LYS A 55 -0.47 0.97 -5.76
CA LYS A 55 -1.43 0.59 -6.79
C LYS A 55 -0.92 -0.55 -7.68
N LEU A 56 0.35 -0.52 -8.09
CA LEU A 56 0.95 -1.61 -8.85
C LEU A 56 0.99 -2.92 -8.05
N LEU A 57 1.33 -2.85 -6.76
CA LEU A 57 1.29 -4.02 -5.87
C LEU A 57 -0.13 -4.58 -5.74
N GLN A 58 -1.15 -3.74 -5.60
CA GLN A 58 -2.54 -4.19 -5.57
C GLN A 58 -2.95 -4.90 -6.87
N ILE A 59 -2.61 -4.33 -8.03
CA ILE A 59 -2.89 -4.97 -9.32
C ILE A 59 -2.23 -6.35 -9.39
N GLY A 60 -0.96 -6.46 -9.00
CA GLY A 60 -0.25 -7.74 -8.96
C GLY A 60 -0.89 -8.74 -8.00
N TYR A 61 -1.34 -8.29 -6.83
CA TYR A 61 -2.04 -9.12 -5.86
C TYR A 61 -3.37 -9.65 -6.39
N ASP A 62 -4.17 -8.77 -7.01
CA ASP A 62 -5.47 -9.13 -7.56
C ASP A 62 -5.33 -10.13 -8.70
N LEU A 63 -4.33 -9.93 -9.59
CA LEU A 63 -4.00 -10.88 -10.65
C LEU A 63 -3.56 -12.23 -10.09
N ALA A 64 -2.61 -12.26 -9.15
CA ALA A 64 -2.15 -13.50 -8.55
C ALA A 64 -3.30 -14.28 -7.89
N LYS A 65 -4.22 -13.57 -7.24
CA LYS A 65 -5.43 -14.15 -6.65
C LYS A 65 -6.32 -14.78 -7.72
N GLU A 66 -6.59 -14.08 -8.82
CA GLU A 66 -7.39 -14.60 -9.94
C GLU A 66 -6.83 -15.92 -10.51
N TYR A 67 -5.51 -15.99 -10.72
CA TYR A 67 -4.83 -17.20 -11.21
C TYR A 67 -4.70 -18.33 -10.18
N SER A 68 -4.89 -18.06 -8.89
CA SER A 68 -4.80 -19.08 -7.83
C SER A 68 -6.10 -19.87 -7.63
N TYR A 69 -7.21 -19.43 -8.24
CA TYR A 69 -8.51 -20.11 -8.19
C TYR A 69 -8.80 -20.98 -9.42
N TYR A 70 -7.79 -21.19 -10.27
CA TYR A 70 -7.77 -22.17 -11.37
C TYR A 70 -6.80 -23.30 -11.04
#